data_AF-A0A518BUU2-F1
#
_entry.id   AF-A0A518BUU2-F1
#
_cell.length_a   1.000
_cell.length_b   1.000
_cell.length_c   1.000
_cell.angle_alpha   90.00
_cell.angle_beta   90.00
_cell.angle_gamma   90.00
#
_symmetry.space_group_name_H-M   'P 1'
#
loop_
_entity.id
_entity.type
_entity.pdbx_description
1 polymer ?
#
loop_
_entity_poly.entity_id
_entity_poly.type
_entity_poly.pdbx_seq_one_letter_code
_entity_poly.pdbx_strand_id
1 'polypeptide(L)'
;MQLQEALNLVQQKFQAESQGETSGEAADKYQAAFADYPVMMEVATHIFGHQIIVQNAQQQMARAQQAAGAAGGVPTGGIVTPGAGGTA
;
A
#
# COMPACT_ATOMS: atom_id res chain seq x y z
N MET A 1 27.16 6.05 9.86
CA MET A 1 25.95 5.25 9.58
C MET A 1 25.82 5.03 8.08
N GLN A 2 25.47 3.83 7.63
CA GLN A 2 25.21 3.54 6.22
C GLN A 2 23.73 3.75 5.86
N LEU A 3 23.41 3.96 4.58
CA LEU A 3 22.02 4.17 4.13
C LEU A 3 21.11 2.98 4.46
N GLN A 4 21.64 1.77 4.36
CA GLN A 4 20.89 0.54 4.68
C GLN A 4 20.50 0.48 6.16
N GLU A 5 21.35 0.96 7.07
CA GLU A 5 21.04 1.04 8.50
C GLU A 5 19.97 2.08 8.78
N ALA A 6 20.06 3.25 8.14
CA ALA A 6 19.05 4.30 8.25
C ALA A 6 17.68 3.82 7.74
N LEU A 7 17.65 3.07 6.63
CA LEU A 7 16.43 2.45 6.11
C LEU A 7 15.82 1.46 7.12
N ASN A 8 16.64 0.63 7.75
CA ASN A 8 16.16 -0.30 8.78
C ASN A 8 15.56 0.43 9.99
N LEU A 9 16.18 1.53 10.43
CA LEU A 9 15.68 2.34 11.55
C LEU A 9 14.35 3.02 11.20
N VAL A 10 14.24 3.61 10.01
CA VAL A 10 12.98 4.19 9.51
C VAL A 10 11.88 3.12 9.45
N GLN A 11 12.20 1.94 8.94
CA GLN A 11 11.25 0.84 8.84
C GLN A 11 10.78 0.34 10.21
N GLN A 12 11.70 0.18 11.18
CA GLN A 12 11.37 -0.23 12.55
C GLN A 12 10.47 0.79 13.25
N LYS A 13 10.81 2.09 13.14
CA LYS A 13 9.94 3.16 13.65
C LYS A 13 8.56 3.10 13.03
N PHE A 14 8.47 2.95 11.71
CA PHE A 14 7.18 2.87 11.01
C PHE A 14 6.36 1.64 11.45
N GLN A 15 7.00 0.48 11.63
CA GLN A 15 6.32 -0.72 12.13
C GLN A 15 5.79 -0.54 13.55
N ALA A 16 6.57 0.06 14.44
CA ALA A 16 6.14 0.37 15.81
C ALA A 16 4.96 1.36 15.80
N GLU A 17 5.07 2.46 15.04
CA GLU A 17 4.00 3.44 14.90
C GLU A 17 2.73 2.84 14.30
N SER A 18 2.85 1.89 13.36
CA SER A 18 1.69 1.19 12.78
C SER A 18 0.98 0.27 13.78
N GLN A 19 1.67 -0.15 14.85
CA GLN A 19 1.13 -0.94 15.96
C GLN A 19 0.63 -0.06 17.12
N GLY A 20 0.74 1.27 16.99
CA GLY A 20 0.38 2.23 18.03
C GLY A 20 1.48 2.50 19.05
N GLU A 21 2.68 1.96 18.85
CA GLU A 21 3.84 2.16 19.73
C GLU A 21 4.67 3.34 19.23
N THR A 22 4.38 4.53 19.75
CA THR A 22 5.07 5.77 19.39
C THR A 22 6.25 6.10 20.33
N SER A 23 6.53 5.23 21.30
CA SER A 23 7.61 5.38 22.28
C SER A 23 8.30 4.03 22.52
N GLY A 24 9.56 4.08 22.98
CA GLY A 24 10.38 2.89 23.24
C GLY A 24 11.62 2.82 22.36
N GLU A 25 12.30 1.68 22.41
CA GLU A 25 13.66 1.50 21.89
C GLU A 25 13.80 1.86 20.40
N ALA A 26 12.79 1.57 19.58
CA ALA A 26 12.80 1.91 18.15
C ALA A 26 12.71 3.42 17.89
N ALA A 27 11.88 4.13 18.66
CA ALA A 27 11.76 5.58 18.59
C ALA A 27 13.04 6.25 19.10
N ASP A 28 13.61 5.77 20.21
CA ASP A 28 14.84 6.29 20.80
C ASP A 28 16.03 6.13 19.86
N LYS A 29 16.19 4.94 19.25
CA LYS A 29 17.25 4.67 18.26
C LYS A 29 17.10 5.52 17.01
N TYR A 30 15.87 5.68 16.51
CA TYR A 30 15.61 6.56 15.37
C TYR A 30 15.98 8.00 15.70
N GLN A 31 15.59 8.49 16.88
CA GLN A 31 15.80 9.89 17.27
C GLN A 31 17.29 10.19 17.52
N ALA A 32 18.02 9.27 18.15
CA ALA A 32 19.47 9.35 18.28
C ALA A 32 20.17 9.34 16.91
N ALA A 33 19.76 8.44 16.01
CA ALA A 33 20.29 8.39 14.65
C ALA A 33 20.02 9.67 13.85
N PHE A 34 18.85 10.30 14.06
CA PHE A 34 18.49 11.55 13.41
C PHE A 34 19.32 12.73 13.92
N ALA A 35 19.68 12.74 15.21
CA ALA A 35 20.56 13.76 15.77
C ALA A 35 21.98 13.69 15.19
N ASP A 36 22.50 12.48 15.01
CA ASP A 36 23.87 12.27 14.54
C ASP A 36 24.00 12.32 13.00
N TYR A 37 22.97 11.87 12.27
CA TYR A 37 22.99 11.72 10.81
C TYR A 37 21.70 12.21 10.14
N PRO A 38 21.33 13.50 10.30
CA PRO A 38 20.02 14.01 9.86
C PRO A 38 19.78 13.82 8.36
N VAL A 39 20.77 14.15 7.52
CA VAL A 39 20.65 14.03 6.06
C VAL A 39 20.45 12.58 5.61
N MET A 40 21.14 11.63 6.23
CA MET A 40 21.00 10.20 5.89
C MET A 40 19.63 9.66 6.28
N MET A 41 19.13 10.06 7.46
CA MET A 41 17.80 9.66 7.94
C MET A 41 16.68 10.29 7.11
N GLU A 42 16.84 11.54 6.68
CA GLU A 42 15.90 12.22 5.80
C GLU A 42 15.81 11.55 4.42
N VAL A 43 16.96 11.23 3.82
CA VAL A 43 17.02 10.48 2.55
C VAL A 43 16.39 9.09 2.71
N ALA A 44 16.71 8.37 3.78
CA ALA A 44 16.12 7.05 4.05
C ALA A 44 14.59 7.15 4.22
N THR A 45 14.10 8.18 4.90
CA THR A 45 12.66 8.45 5.06
C THR A 45 11.97 8.68 3.72
N HIS A 46 12.58 9.47 2.83
CA HIS A 46 12.04 9.69 1.49
C HIS A 46 12.02 8.42 0.63
N ILE A 47 13.10 7.64 0.65
CA ILE A 47 13.18 6.37 -0.08
C ILE A 47 12.09 5.41 0.41
N PHE A 48 11.98 5.25 1.72
CA PHE A 48 11.00 4.35 2.33
C PHE A 48 9.56 4.81 2.05
N GLY A 49 9.27 6.11 2.17
CA GLY A 49 7.96 6.66 1.82
C GLY A 49 7.58 6.40 0.36
N HIS A 50 8.53 6.54 -0.57
CA HIS A 50 8.30 6.23 -1.98
C HIS A 50 8.00 4.75 -2.21
N GLN A 51 8.67 3.84 -1.49
CA GLN A 51 8.39 2.40 -1.56
C GLN A 51 6.95 2.08 -1.12
N ILE A 52 6.47 2.71 -0.03
CA ILE A 52 5.08 2.53 0.44
C ILE A 52 4.08 2.99 -0.63
N ILE A 53 4.30 4.15 -1.25
CA ILE A 53 3.40 4.68 -2.30
C ILE A 53 3.33 3.72 -3.48
N VAL A 54 4.49 3.27 -3.99
CA VAL A 54 4.56 2.33 -5.11
C VAL A 54 3.85 1.03 -4.78
N GLN A 55 4.08 0.47 -3.58
CA GLN A 55 3.47 -0.77 -3.15
C GLN A 55 1.94 -0.65 -3.04
N ASN A 56 1.43 0.46 -2.50
CA ASN A 56 -0.01 0.75 -2.45
C ASN A 56 -0.61 0.91 -3.85
N ALA A 57 0.06 1.63 -4.75
CA ALA A 57 -0.40 1.81 -6.13
C ALA A 57 -0.48 0.47 -6.88
N GLN A 58 0.53 -0.39 -6.71
CA GLN A 58 0.55 -1.74 -7.29
C GLN A 58 -0.58 -2.62 -6.75
N GLN A 59 -0.83 -2.58 -5.43
CA GLN A 59 -1.96 -3.31 -4.83
C GLN A 59 -3.31 -2.83 -5.35
N GLN A 60 -3.50 -1.51 -5.52
CA GLN A 60 -4.73 -0.98 -6.11
C GLN A 60 -4.90 -1.41 -7.57
N MET A 61 -3.84 -1.38 -8.37
CA MET A 61 -3.88 -1.88 -9.75
C MET A 61 -4.21 -3.37 -9.81
N ALA A 62 -3.61 -4.19 -8.94
CA ALA A 62 -3.91 -5.62 -8.86
C ALA A 62 -5.38 -5.88 -8.49
N ARG A 63 -5.93 -5.14 -7.52
CA ARG A 63 -7.36 -5.21 -7.16
C ARG A 63 -8.26 -4.74 -8.31
N ALA A 64 -7.89 -3.67 -9.01
CA ALA A 64 -8.63 -3.17 -10.16
C ALA A 64 -8.64 -4.18 -11.33
N GLN A 65 -7.53 -4.86 -11.59
CA GLN A 65 -7.45 -5.94 -12.59
C GLN A 65 -8.30 -7.16 -12.20
N GLN A 66 -8.31 -7.54 -10.92
CA GLN A 66 -9.18 -8.61 -10.43
C GLN A 66 -10.66 -8.25 -10.54
N ALA A 67 -11.04 -7.00 -10.21
CA ALA A 67 -12.40 -6.50 -10.38
C ALA A 67 -12.82 -6.41 -11.86
N ALA A 68 -11.91 -6.00 -12.75
CA ALA A 68 -12.14 -5.96 -14.19
C ALA A 68 -12.26 -7.37 -14.80
N GLY A 69 -11.49 -8.36 -14.31
CA GLY A 69 -11.60 -9.76 -14.71
C GLY A 69 -12.90 -10.42 -14.24
N ALA A 70 -13.43 -10.02 -13.08
CA ALA A 70 -14.72 -10.50 -12.56
C ALA A 70 -15.93 -9.90 -13.30
N ALA A 71 -15.80 -8.69 -13.88
CA ALA A 71 -16.85 -8.04 -14.67
C ALA A 71 -16.93 -8.52 -16.14
N GLY A 72 -15.96 -9.32 -16.61
CA GLY A 72 -15.95 -9.89 -17.96
C GLY A 72 -16.76 -11.18 -18.12
N GLY A 73 -17.45 -11.64 -17.07
CA GLY A 73 -18.36 -12.78 -17.12
C GLY A 73 -19.65 -12.43 -17.84
N VAL A 74 -19.67 -12.61 -19.15
CA VAL A 74 -20.89 -12.58 -19.98
C VAL A 74 -21.95 -13.51 -19.36
N PRO A 75 -23.19 -13.06 -19.06
CA PRO A 75 -24.30 -13.97 -18.79
C PRO A 75 -24.64 -14.70 -20.10
N THR A 76 -23.95 -15.83 -20.34
CA THR A 76 -24.28 -16.72 -21.45
C THR A 76 -25.39 -17.64 -20.98
N GLY A 77 -26.64 -17.28 -21.27
CA GLY A 77 -27.79 -18.17 -21.12
C GLY A 77 -29.03 -17.49 -20.57
N GLY A 78 -29.79 -16.83 -21.43
CA GLY A 78 -31.10 -16.31 -21.06
C GLY A 78 -31.65 -15.26 -22.02
N ILE A 79 -31.66 -15.54 -23.32
CA ILE A 79 -32.59 -14.85 -24.21
C ILE A 79 -33.99 -15.31 -23.80
N VAL A 80 -34.73 -14.49 -23.07
CA VAL A 80 -36.19 -14.42 -23.16
C VAL A 80 -36.54 -13.05 -23.72
N THR A 81 -36.65 -13.01 -25.04
CA THR A 81 -37.16 -11.86 -25.80
C THR A 81 -38.57 -11.49 -25.30
N PRO A 82 -38.89 -10.20 -25.08
CA PRO A 82 -40.24 -9.79 -24.70
C PRO A 82 -41.13 -9.82 -25.94
N GLY A 83 -41.95 -10.87 -26.07
CA GLY A 83 -42.99 -10.98 -27.07
C GLY A 83 -44.28 -10.32 -26.58
N ALA A 84 -44.50 -9.07 -26.98
CA ALA A 84 -45.81 -8.47 -26.98
C ALA A 84 -46.71 -9.15 -28.04
N GLY A 85 -47.98 -9.40 -27.71
CA GLY A 85 -49.04 -9.68 -28.69
C GLY A 85 -49.88 -10.92 -28.39
N GLY A 86 -51.15 -10.70 -28.04
CA GLY A 86 -52.12 -11.80 -27.91
C GLY A 86 -53.46 -11.38 -27.31
N THR A 87 -54.18 -10.48 -27.97
CA THR A 87 -55.64 -10.32 -27.82
C THR A 87 -56.36 -11.42 -28.61
N ALA A 88 -57.19 -12.21 -27.95
CA ALA A 88 -58.51 -12.71 -28.41
C ALA A 88 -59.14 -13.58 -27.31
#